data_AF-A0A442MHI9-F1
#
_entry.id   AF-A0A442MHI9-F1
#
_cell.length_a   1.000
_cell.length_b   1.000
_cell.length_c   1.000
_cell.angle_alpha   90.00
_cell.angle_beta   90.00
_cell.angle_gamma   90.00
#
_symmetry.space_group_name_H-M   'P 1'
#
loop_
_entity.id
_entity.type
_entity.pdbx_description
1 polymer ?
#
loop_
_entity_poly.entity_id
_entity_poly.type
_entity_poly.pdbx_seq_one_letter_code
_entity_poly.pdbx_strand_id
1 'polypeptide(L)'
;MPKDLVGRLDDKLRAKPGSFDEIPVVDILDGTNKRAVAKEIRWALSNTGFMYVKNDGILQDFVDSAFDVTRCGSLICACRRR
;
A
#
# COMPACT_ATOMS: atom_id res chain seq x y z
N MET A 1 -5.02 -29.04 -27.43
CA MET A 1 -5.77 -28.41 -26.33
C MET A 1 -4.76 -27.85 -25.32
N PRO A 2 -4.51 -26.52 -25.29
CA PRO A 2 -3.37 -25.91 -24.59
C PRO A 2 -3.65 -25.67 -23.08
N LYS A 3 -4.41 -26.56 -22.45
CA LYS A 3 -4.88 -26.37 -21.06
C LYS A 3 -3.77 -26.62 -20.03
N ASP A 4 -2.81 -27.49 -20.35
CA ASP A 4 -1.68 -27.82 -19.46
C ASP A 4 -0.65 -26.69 -19.30
N LEU A 5 -0.52 -25.81 -20.31
CA LEU A 5 0.44 -24.70 -20.23
C LEU A 5 -0.10 -23.54 -19.39
N VAL A 6 -1.41 -23.30 -19.46
CA VAL A 6 -2.07 -22.25 -18.68
C VAL A 6 -2.07 -22.61 -17.20
N GLY A 7 -2.46 -23.84 -16.83
CA GLY A 7 -2.46 -24.28 -15.43
C GLY A 7 -1.07 -24.23 -14.77
N ARG A 8 0.00 -24.56 -15.52
CA ARG A 8 1.38 -24.45 -15.03
C ARG A 8 1.85 -23.00 -14.85
N LEU A 9 1.27 -22.05 -15.59
CA LEU A 9 1.57 -20.63 -15.45
C LEU A 9 0.87 -20.04 -14.22
N ASP A 10 -0.38 -20.44 -13.99
CA ASP A 10 -1.16 -20.05 -12.81
C ASP A 10 -0.46 -20.48 -11.51
N ASP A 11 0.13 -21.67 -11.48
CA ASP A 11 0.88 -22.16 -10.31
C ASP A 11 2.20 -21.42 -10.06
N LYS A 12 2.82 -20.84 -11.10
CA LYS A 12 4.05 -20.03 -10.98
C LYS A 12 3.78 -18.56 -10.63
N LEU A 13 2.58 -18.07 -10.96
CA LEU A 13 2.12 -16.72 -10.63
C LEU A 13 1.37 -16.66 -9.30
N ARG A 14 1.13 -17.79 -8.65
CA ARG A 14 0.69 -17.83 -7.25
C ARG A 14 1.72 -17.10 -6.40
N ALA A 15 1.37 -15.87 -6.03
CA ALA A 15 2.04 -15.10 -5.00
C ALA A 15 2.16 -16.00 -3.76
N LYS A 16 3.39 -16.44 -3.48
CA LYS A 16 3.67 -17.11 -2.22
C LYS A 16 3.42 -16.06 -1.13
N PRO A 17 2.54 -16.30 -0.14
CA PRO A 17 2.52 -15.46 1.03
C PRO A 17 3.89 -15.59 1.71
N GLY A 18 4.77 -14.63 1.43
CA GLY A 18 5.98 -14.44 2.22
C GLY A 18 5.56 -14.02 3.63
N SER A 19 6.35 -14.38 4.63
CA SER A 19 6.17 -13.82 5.96
C SER A 19 6.19 -12.30 5.83
N PHE A 20 5.14 -11.63 6.30
CA PHE A 20 5.08 -10.18 6.44
C PHE A 20 5.97 -9.75 7.62
N ASP A 21 7.20 -10.25 7.69
CA ASP A 21 8.08 -10.07 8.86
C ASP A 21 8.37 -8.59 9.12
N GLU A 22 8.37 -7.76 8.06
CA GLU A 22 8.40 -6.30 8.21
C GLU A 22 7.92 -5.64 6.91
N ILE A 23 6.90 -4.78 7.00
CA ILE A 23 6.44 -4.00 5.85
C ILE A 23 7.35 -2.79 5.70
N PRO A 24 8.03 -2.59 4.55
CA PRO A 24 8.96 -1.49 4.40
C PRO A 24 8.25 -0.15 4.51
N VAL A 25 8.85 0.76 5.29
CA VAL A 25 8.36 2.11 5.49
C VAL A 25 9.37 3.09 4.92
N VAL A 26 8.99 3.82 3.88
CA VAL A 26 9.88 4.73 3.14
C VAL A 26 9.57 6.17 3.48
N ASP A 27 10.59 6.96 3.81
CA ASP A 27 10.50 8.42 3.91
C ASP A 27 10.81 9.05 2.53
N ILE A 28 9.85 9.77 1.97
CA ILE A 28 9.97 10.36 0.63
C ILE A 28 10.45 11.83 0.68
N LEU A 29 10.34 12.48 1.84
CA LEU A 29 10.71 13.88 2.03
C LEU A 29 12.07 14.07 2.70
N ASP A 30 12.80 12.99 2.98
CA ASP A 30 14.21 13.06 3.36
C ASP A 30 15.06 13.56 2.16
N GLY A 31 14.98 14.87 1.91
CA GLY A 31 15.52 15.58 0.76
C GLY A 31 17.04 15.55 0.65
N THR A 32 17.68 14.93 1.63
CA THR A 32 19.12 14.76 1.77
C THR A 32 19.67 13.81 0.70
N ASN A 33 18.92 12.79 0.26
CA ASN A 33 19.42 11.85 -0.76
C ASN A 33 18.32 11.14 -1.58
N LYS A 34 17.76 11.85 -2.58
CA LYS A 34 16.72 11.35 -3.50
C LYS A 34 17.05 10.01 -4.16
N ARG A 35 18.34 9.73 -4.41
CA ARG A 35 18.79 8.48 -5.06
C ARG A 35 18.74 7.29 -4.10
N ALA A 36 18.97 7.52 -2.80
CA ALA A 36 18.83 6.49 -1.78
C ALA A 36 17.36 6.08 -1.61
N VAL A 37 16.46 7.07 -1.50
CA VAL A 37 15.01 6.85 -1.44
C VAL A 37 14.51 6.08 -2.67
N ALA A 38 14.94 6.47 -3.88
CA ALA A 38 14.55 5.75 -5.11
C ALA A 38 15.01 4.28 -5.12
N LYS A 39 16.18 3.98 -4.53
CA LYS A 39 16.69 2.61 -4.40
C LYS A 39 15.85 1.79 -3.42
N GLU A 40 15.39 2.41 -2.34
CA GLU A 40 14.55 1.81 -1.33
C GLU A 40 13.14 1.51 -1.88
N ILE A 41 12.53 2.47 -2.58
CA ILE A 41 11.25 2.26 -3.30
C ILE A 41 11.38 1.08 -4.27
N ARG A 42 12.46 1.04 -5.06
CA ARG A 42 12.71 -0.06 -5.99
C ARG A 42 12.81 -1.39 -5.27
N TRP A 43 13.51 -1.43 -4.14
CA TRP A 43 13.67 -2.66 -3.35
C TRP A 43 12.32 -3.09 -2.76
N ALA A 44 11.57 -2.20 -2.12
CA ALA A 44 10.27 -2.51 -1.52
C ALA A 44 9.27 -3.03 -2.56
N LEU A 45 9.15 -2.37 -3.71
CA LEU A 45 8.24 -2.81 -4.78
C LEU A 45 8.69 -4.09 -5.47
N SER A 46 10.00 -4.39 -5.51
CA SER A 46 10.52 -5.61 -6.13
C SER A 46 10.44 -6.85 -5.22
N ASN A 47 10.50 -6.66 -3.90
CA ASN A 47 10.56 -7.77 -2.94
C ASN A 47 9.22 -8.03 -2.25
N THR A 48 8.58 -6.98 -1.72
CA THR A 48 7.31 -7.07 -0.99
C THR A 48 6.12 -6.68 -1.86
N GLY A 49 6.31 -5.81 -2.84
CA GLY A 49 5.25 -5.35 -3.76
C GLY A 49 4.35 -4.25 -3.21
N PHE A 50 4.53 -3.87 -1.94
CA PHE A 50 3.86 -2.77 -1.27
C PHE A 50 4.79 -2.13 -0.22
N MET A 51 4.51 -0.89 0.15
CA MET A 51 5.26 -0.13 1.14
C MET A 51 4.34 0.88 1.83
N TYR A 52 4.68 1.26 3.06
CA TYR A 52 4.11 2.46 3.69
C TYR A 52 5.00 3.66 3.40
N VAL A 53 4.37 4.81 3.22
CA VAL A 53 5.08 6.09 3.06
C VAL A 53 4.94 6.88 4.35
N LYS A 54 6.06 7.40 4.85
CA LYS A 54 6.10 8.42 5.91
C LYS A 54 6.54 9.73 5.29
N ASN A 55 6.08 10.84 5.88
CA ASN A 55 6.39 12.19 5.43
C ASN A 55 6.15 12.32 3.91
N ASP A 56 4.89 12.19 3.50
CA ASP A 56 4.45 12.38 2.11
C ASP A 56 4.21 13.86 1.76
N GLY A 57 4.28 14.75 2.75
CA GLY A 57 4.04 16.19 2.61
C GLY A 57 2.57 16.56 2.69
N ILE A 58 1.70 15.60 2.99
CA ILE A 58 0.29 15.85 3.21
C ILE A 58 0.10 16.21 4.68
N LEU A 59 -0.60 17.32 4.93
CA LEU A 59 -0.98 17.72 6.28
C LEU A 59 -1.92 16.67 6.87
N GLN A 60 -1.61 16.19 8.08
CA GLN A 60 -2.43 15.19 8.77
C GLN A 60 -3.89 15.66 8.94
N ASP A 61 -4.10 16.94 9.25
CA ASP A 61 -5.44 17.54 9.39
C ASP A 61 -6.29 17.39 8.12
N PHE A 62 -5.66 17.43 6.94
CA PHE A 62 -6.35 17.21 5.67
C PHE A 62 -6.80 15.76 5.53
N VAL A 63 -5.92 14.81 5.86
CA VAL A 63 -6.23 13.37 5.88
C VAL A 63 -7.39 13.09 6.83
N ASP A 64 -7.31 13.63 8.04
CA ASP A 64 -8.34 13.46 9.07
C ASP A 64 -9.69 14.02 8.62
N SER A 65 -9.71 15.22 8.02
CA SER A 65 -10.93 15.82 7.49
C SER A 65 -11.59 14.97 6.38
N ALA A 66 -10.80 14.35 5.51
CA ALA A 66 -11.32 13.47 4.46
C ALA A 66 -11.92 12.18 5.06
N PHE A 67 -11.30 11.63 6.10
CA PHE A 67 -11.85 10.50 6.85
C PHE A 67 -13.12 10.88 7.62
N ASP A 68 -13.22 12.09 8.13
CA ASP A 68 -14.41 12.55 8.84
C ASP A 68 -15.61 12.68 7.90
N VAL A 69 -15.41 13.19 6.68
CA VAL A 69 -16.48 13.25 5.66
C VAL A 69 -16.98 11.85 5.28
N THR A 70 -16.08 10.88 5.11
CA THR A 70 -16.45 9.50 4.74
C THR A 70 -17.12 8.75 5.88
N ARG A 71 -16.70 8.96 7.14
CA ARG A 71 -17.36 8.41 8.33
C ARG A 71 -18.75 9.01 8.55
N CYS A 72 -18.94 10.29 8.25
CA CYS A 72 -20.21 10.97 8.45
C CYS A 72 -21.20 10.75 7.29
N GLY A 73 -20.70 10.55 6.07
CA GLY A 73 -21.50 10.43 4.84
C GLY A 73 -21.72 9.01 4.31
N SER A 74 -20.98 7.99 4.77
CA SER A 74 -21.05 6.64 4.22
C SER A 74 -21.31 5.60 5.31
N LEU A 75 -22.46 4.91 5.19
CA LEU A 75 -22.92 3.72 5.93
C LEU A 75 -23.07 3.78 7.47
N ILE A 76 -22.40 4.68 8.20
CA ILE A 76 -22.54 4.78 9.68
C ILE A 76 -23.67 5.73 10.10
N CYS A 77 -23.99 6.75 9.30
CA CYS A 77 -25.06 7.70 9.60
C CYS A 77 -26.46 7.06 9.63
N ALA A 78 -26.63 5.87 9.04
CA ALA A 78 -27.87 5.08 9.13
C ALA A 78 -28.15 4.53 10.54
N CYS A 79 -27.17 4.54 11.47
CA CYS A 79 -27.33 3.97 12.81
C CYS A 79 -27.60 4.99 13.92
N ARG A 80 -27.54 6.30 13.66
CA ARG A 80 -27.69 7.36 14.70
C ARG A 80 -28.97 8.20 14.58
N ARG A 81 -30.06 7.56 14.15
CA ARG A 81 -31.45 8.08 14.22
C ARG A 81 -32.44 7.00 14.70
N ARG A 82 -32.08 6.27 15.75
CA ARG A 82 -33.05 5.63 16.66
C ARG A 82 -32.73 6.00 18.08
#